data_AF-T1A7X8-F1
#
_entry.id   AF-T1A7X8-F1
#
_cell.length_a   1.000
_cell.length_b   1.000
_cell.length_c   1.000
_cell.angle_alpha   90.00
_cell.angle_beta   90.00
_cell.angle_gamma   90.00
#
_symmetry.space_group_name_H-M   'P 1'
#
loop_
_entity.id
_entity.type
_entity.pdbx_description
1 polymer ?
#
loop_
_entity_poly.entity_id
_entity_poly.type
_entity_poly.pdbx_seq_one_letter_code
_entity_poly.pdbx_strand_id
1 'polypeptide(L)' 'MSFDNGESAMRPSIVLDLKRSAVREAASRFRTANPRIFGSVLRGTDQEGSDVDVLVDALPGATLFD' A
#
# COMPACT_ATOMS: atom_id res chain seq x y z
N MET A 1 5.33 -10.32 32.46
CA MET A 1 5.89 -10.96 31.26
C MET A 1 5.01 -10.50 30.11
N SER A 2 5.41 -9.40 29.47
CA SER A 2 4.70 -8.83 28.32
C SER A 2 5.74 -8.68 27.23
N PHE A 3 5.70 -9.59 26.26
CA PHE A 3 6.48 -9.43 25.04
C PHE A 3 5.71 -8.43 24.19
N ASP A 4 6.13 -7.17 24.25
CA ASP A 4 5.68 -6.15 23.32
C ASP A 4 6.35 -6.46 21.98
N ASN A 5 5.60 -7.15 21.10
CA ASN A 5 6.05 -7.51 19.76
C ASN A 5 6.08 -6.23 18.90
N GLY A 6 7.24 -5.58 18.88
CA GLY A 6 7.56 -4.41 18.05
C GLY A 6 7.61 -4.67 16.53
N GLU A 7 6.71 -5.50 15.99
CA GLU A 7 6.55 -5.71 14.53
C GLU A 7 5.34 -4.96 13.92
N SER A 8 4.49 -4.28 14.72
CA SER A 8 3.25 -3.67 14.20
C SER A 8 3.15 -2.13 14.29
N ALA A 9 4.21 -1.43 14.70
CA ALA A 9 4.15 0.01 14.98
C ALA A 9 4.87 0.88 13.92
N MET A 10 4.62 0.63 12.63
CA MET A 10 5.05 1.56 11.58
C MET A 10 3.86 2.15 10.84
N ARG A 11 3.91 3.48 10.68
CA ARG A 11 2.95 4.23 9.86
C ARG A 11 3.08 3.80 8.40
N PRO A 12 1.98 3.50 7.70
CA PRO A 12 2.03 3.03 6.33
C PRO A 12 2.74 3.98 5.35
N SER A 13 2.67 5.30 5.57
CA SER A 13 3.43 6.30 4.81
C SER A 13 4.93 6.04 4.79
N ILE A 14 5.52 5.68 5.95
CA ILE A 14 6.94 5.36 6.07
C ILE A 14 7.28 4.06 5.33
N VAL A 15 6.47 3.02 5.54
CA VAL A 15 6.66 1.72 4.88
C VAL A 15 6.55 1.86 3.37
N LEU A 16 5.57 2.64 2.91
CA LEU A 16 5.32 2.89 1.51
C LEU A 16 6.48 3.62 0.85
N ASP A 17 7.06 4.62 1.51
CA ASP A 17 8.25 5.32 1.00
C ASP A 17 9.45 4.37 0.85
N LEU A 18 9.62 3.44 1.78
CA LEU A 18 10.66 2.40 1.71
C LEU A 18 10.38 1.34 0.63
N LYS A 19 9.09 1.09 0.31
CA LYS A 19 8.65 -0.03 -0.54
C LYS A 19 7.96 0.39 -1.83
N ARG A 20 8.15 1.62 -2.32
CA ARG A 20 7.51 2.12 -3.55
C ARG A 20 7.73 1.22 -4.77
N SER A 21 8.94 0.66 -4.91
CA SER A 21 9.25 -0.29 -5.98
C SER A 21 8.42 -1.57 -5.85
N ALA A 22 8.34 -2.15 -4.66
CA ALA A 22 7.57 -3.36 -4.41
C ALA A 22 6.07 -3.17 -4.67
N VAL A 23 5.50 -2.01 -4.33
CA VAL A 23 4.10 -1.69 -4.66
C VAL A 23 3.87 -1.62 -6.17
N ARG A 24 4.80 -0.99 -6.91
CA ARG A 24 4.74 -0.95 -8.38
C ARG A 24 4.85 -2.33 -9.01
N GLU A 25 5.77 -3.15 -8.51
CA GLU A 25 5.91 -4.53 -8.97
C GLU A 25 4.67 -5.37 -8.66
N ALA A 26 4.11 -5.23 -7.46
CA ALA A 26 2.88 -5.93 -7.08
C ALA A 26 1.72 -5.54 -8.01
N ALA A 27 1.49 -4.24 -8.22
CA ALA A 27 0.44 -3.76 -9.13
C ALA A 27 0.59 -4.33 -10.55
N SER A 28 1.82 -4.45 -11.05
CA SER A 28 2.09 -5.00 -12.38
C SER A 28 1.69 -6.48 -12.54
N ARG A 29 1.66 -7.26 -11.45
CA ARG A 29 1.27 -8.68 -11.48
C ARG A 29 -0.22 -8.88 -11.72
N PHE A 30 -1.04 -7.89 -11.38
CA PHE A 30 -2.50 -7.95 -11.45
C PHE A 30 -3.08 -7.24 -12.67
N ARG A 31 -2.30 -7.11 -13.76
CA ARG A 31 -2.71 -6.39 -14.98
C ARG A 31 -3.19 -4.96 -14.69
N THR A 32 -2.48 -4.26 -13.80
CA THR A 32 -2.77 -2.86 -13.49
C THR A 32 -1.54 -1.99 -13.72
N ALA A 33 -1.77 -0.71 -14.02
CA ALA A 33 -0.74 0.28 -14.30
C ALA A 33 -0.95 1.55 -13.49
N ASN A 34 0.08 2.41 -13.48
CA ASN A 34 0.04 3.75 -12.88
C ASN A 34 -0.52 3.79 -11.42
N PRO A 35 0.08 3.02 -10.48
CA PRO A 35 -0.37 3.04 -9.09
C PRO A 35 -0.19 4.43 -8.46
N ARG A 36 -1.26 4.94 -7.87
CA ARG A 36 -1.35 6.24 -7.20
C ARG A 36 -1.90 6.06 -5.80
N ILE A 37 -1.25 6.68 -4.84
CA ILE A 37 -1.61 6.58 -3.43
C ILE A 37 -2.75 7.54 -3.13
N PHE A 38 -3.72 7.08 -2.35
CA PHE A 38 -4.86 7.87 -1.93
C PHE A 38 -5.05 7.76 -0.40
N GLY A 39 -6.10 8.41 0.12
CA GLY A 39 -6.50 8.26 1.50
C GLY A 39 -5.56 8.96 2.51
N SER A 40 -5.54 8.41 3.72
CA SER A 40 -4.81 8.96 4.88
C SER A 40 -3.30 9.01 4.64
N VAL A 41 -2.76 8.04 3.91
CA VAL A 41 -1.34 7.94 3.57
C VAL A 41 -0.89 9.09 2.68
N LEU A 42 -1.67 9.43 1.64
CA LEU A 42 -1.39 10.57 0.78
C LEU A 42 -1.41 11.89 1.57
N ARG A 43 -2.31 12.00 2.56
CA ARG A 43 -2.47 13.20 3.40
C ARG A 43 -1.49 13.27 4.56
N GLY A 44 -0.70 12.21 4.80
CA GLY A 44 0.20 12.11 5.95
C GLY A 44 -0.54 12.04 7.30
N THR A 45 -1.82 11.67 7.29
CA THR A 45 -2.66 11.52 8.49
C THR A 45 -2.90 10.05 8.86
N ASP A 46 -2.21 9.13 8.19
CA ASP A 46 -2.18 7.71 8.50
C ASP A 46 -1.57 7.48 9.88
N GLN A 47 -2.16 6.58 10.64
CA GLN A 47 -1.67 6.13 11.95
C GLN A 47 -1.09 4.72 11.82
N GLU A 48 -0.49 4.23 12.90
CA GLU A 48 -0.11 2.82 12.98
C GLU A 48 -1.33 1.93 12.76
N GLY A 49 -1.15 0.89 11.93
CA GLY A 49 -2.25 0.00 11.54
C GLY A 49 -3.27 0.59 10.56
N SER A 50 -3.07 1.79 10.03
CA SER A 50 -3.91 2.31 8.95
C SER A 50 -3.73 1.49 7.66
N ASP A 51 -4.80 1.38 6.87
CA ASP A 51 -4.73 0.77 5.55
C ASP A 51 -4.04 1.69 4.52
N VAL A 52 -3.59 1.08 3.42
CA VAL A 52 -3.03 1.80 2.26
C VAL A 52 -4.00 1.71 1.10
N ASP A 53 -4.62 2.83 0.75
CA ASP A 53 -5.48 2.93 -0.43
C ASP A 53 -4.63 3.25 -1.68
N VAL A 54 -4.77 2.40 -2.70
CA VAL A 54 -4.09 2.59 -3.99
C VAL A 54 -5.10 2.57 -5.12
N LEU A 55 -5.05 3.61 -5.96
CA LEU A 55 -5.77 3.68 -7.22
C LEU A 55 -4.85 3.26 -8.35
N VAL A 56 -5.38 2.47 -9.28
CA VAL A 56 -4.65 1.95 -10.44
C VAL A 56 -5.46 2.12 -11.70
N ASP A 57 -4.79 2.16 -12.84
CA ASP A 57 -5.44 2.01 -14.14
C ASP A 57 -5.54 0.50 -14.44
N ALA A 58 -6.77 -0.02 -14.52
CA ALA A 58 -7.01 -1.41 -14.89
C ALA A 58 -6.71 -1.63 -16.38
N LEU A 59 -5.86 -2.61 -16.70
CA LEU A 59 -5.58 -2.99 -18.08
C LEU A 59 -6.59 -4.04 -18.56
N PRO A 60 -6.75 -4.25 -19.88
CA PRO A 60 -7.66 -5.27 -20.40
C PRO A 60 -7.46 -6.64 -19.76
N GLY A 61 -8.58 -7.23 -19.33
CA GLY A 61 -8.62 -8.51 -18.65
C GLY A 61 -8.51 -8.43 -17.14
N ALA A 62 -8.07 -7.31 -16.56
CA ALA A 62 -8.03 -7.15 -15.10
C ALA A 62 -9.41 -7.38 -14.48
N THR A 63 -9.45 -8.12 -13.38
CA THR A 63 -10.67 -8.40 -12.62
C THR A 63 -10.59 -7.83 -11.22
N LEU A 64 -11.75 -7.70 -10.56
CA LEU A 64 -11.82 -7.15 -9.19
C LEU A 64 -11.10 -8.03 -8.15
N PHE A 65 -10.93 -9.32 -8.44
CA PHE A 65 -10.36 -10.31 -7.52
C PHE A 65 -9.08 -10.93 -8.08
N ASP A 66 -8.41 -10.25 -9.02
CA ASP A 66 -7.12 -10.68 -9.55
C ASP A 66 -6.04 -10.78 -8.47
#